data_AF-A0A1G8YLT2-F1
#
_entry.id   AF-A0A1G8YLT2-F1
#
_cell.length_a   1.000
_cell.length_b   1.000
_cell.length_c   1.000
_cell.angle_alpha   90.00
_cell.angle_beta   90.00
_cell.angle_gamma   90.00
#
_symmetry.space_group_name_H-M   'P 1'
#
loop_
_entity.id
_entity.type
_entity.pdbx_description
1 polymer ?
#
loop_
_entity_poly.entity_id
_entity_poly.type
_entity_poly.pdbx_seq_one_letter_code
_entity_poly.pdbx_strand_id
1 'polypeptide(L)'
;MRDRLTRRQFVAGTTMASLGATVGLAGCLGGGGGDGVPDASFTFTVEGNTLTVTHDGGEALNEDNAGAVQILRSQEDTEALLQGWELPIEEGDSVDVGGQFQSGQTIIVRWFTTDEEEFADLASYDIE
;
A
#
# COMPACT_ATOMS: atom_id res chain seq x y z
N MET A 1 -30.57 6.32 30.20
CA MET A 1 -30.17 6.94 28.92
C MET A 1 -28.78 7.53 29.16
N ARG A 2 -27.69 6.76 29.08
CA ARG A 2 -26.91 6.50 27.85
C ARG A 2 -26.91 7.71 26.92
N ASP A 3 -25.83 8.49 26.93
CA ASP A 3 -25.04 8.68 25.72
C ASP A 3 -23.60 9.11 26.01
N ARG A 4 -22.69 8.41 25.34
CA ARG A 4 -21.25 8.62 25.29
C ARG A 4 -20.98 9.62 24.16
N LEU A 5 -20.19 10.66 24.39
CA LEU A 5 -19.51 11.38 23.30
C LEU A 5 -18.05 11.61 23.68
N THR A 6 -17.26 10.61 23.33
CA THR A 6 -15.80 10.65 23.22
C THR A 6 -15.43 11.60 22.08
N ARG A 7 -14.98 12.82 22.38
CA ARG A 7 -14.28 13.65 21.38
C ARG A 7 -12.81 13.26 21.39
N ARG A 8 -12.40 12.54 20.34
CA ARG A 8 -11.01 12.25 19.98
C ARG A 8 -10.22 13.56 19.91
N GLN A 9 -9.06 13.58 20.56
CA GLN A 9 -8.12 14.67 20.51
C GLN A 9 -7.30 14.65 19.21
N PHE A 10 -7.06 15.86 18.72
CA PHE A 10 -6.05 16.31 17.76
C PHE A 10 -4.74 15.54 17.78
N VAL A 11 -4.12 15.38 16.60
CA VAL A 11 -2.78 15.94 16.33
C VAL A 11 -2.74 16.45 14.89
N ALA A 12 -2.41 17.73 14.74
CA ALA A 12 -2.06 18.38 13.50
C ALA A 12 -0.54 18.33 13.30
N GLY A 13 -0.12 18.19 12.05
CA GLY A 13 1.10 18.79 11.49
C GLY A 13 2.44 18.26 12.00
N THR A 14 3.15 17.55 11.14
CA THR A 14 4.61 17.67 11.07
C THR A 14 5.02 17.55 9.61
N THR A 15 5.21 18.68 8.92
CA THR A 15 5.99 18.74 7.68
C THR A 15 7.43 18.36 8.03
N MET A 16 7.82 17.12 7.73
CA MET A 16 9.22 16.74 7.70
C MET A 16 9.63 16.62 6.23
N ALA A 17 10.66 17.39 5.86
CA ALA A 17 11.30 17.29 4.57
C ALA A 17 12.03 15.94 4.51
N SER A 18 11.34 14.91 4.02
CA SER A 18 11.97 13.64 3.69
C SER A 18 12.79 13.84 2.40
N LEU A 19 14.07 13.53 2.50
CA LEU A 19 14.93 13.27 1.34
C LEU A 19 14.40 11.98 0.69
N GLY A 20 13.31 12.10 -0.07
CA GLY A 20 12.76 11.01 -0.85
C GLY A 20 13.76 10.64 -1.93
N ALA A 21 14.42 9.50 -1.77
CA ALA A 21 15.01 8.82 -2.92
C ALA A 21 13.84 8.37 -3.79
N THR A 22 13.48 9.19 -4.79
CA THR A 22 12.54 8.81 -5.84
C THR A 22 13.22 7.77 -6.71
N VAL A 23 13.18 6.50 -6.28
CA VAL A 23 13.47 5.36 -7.14
C VAL A 23 12.17 5.01 -7.85
N GLY A 24 11.82 5.86 -8.82
CA GLY A 24 10.82 5.51 -9.81
C GLY A 24 11.46 4.57 -10.81
N LEU A 25 11.02 3.32 -10.85
CA LEU A 25 10.95 2.53 -12.08
C LEU A 25 10.11 1.26 -11.84
N ALA A 26 8.84 1.39 -12.21
CA ALA A 26 7.97 0.31 -12.59
C ALA A 26 8.63 -0.56 -13.67
N GLY A 27 8.49 -1.88 -13.57
CA GLY A 27 8.86 -2.76 -14.67
C GLY A 27 9.12 -4.20 -14.27
N CYS A 28 8.05 -5.00 -14.33
CA CYS A 28 8.06 -6.44 -14.58
C CYS A 28 8.48 -7.33 -13.40
N LEU A 29 7.56 -8.18 -12.93
CA LEU A 29 7.70 -9.64 -12.73
C LEU A 29 6.47 -10.20 -12.00
N GLY A 30 5.51 -10.79 -12.73
CA GLY A 30 4.52 -11.69 -12.11
C GLY A 30 3.11 -11.77 -12.71
N GLY A 31 2.97 -12.08 -14.00
CA GLY A 31 1.80 -12.80 -14.56
C GLY A 31 0.39 -12.19 -14.40
N GLY A 32 -0.01 -11.30 -15.30
CA GLY A 32 -1.40 -10.84 -15.37
C GLY A 32 -1.65 -9.66 -16.30
N GLY A 33 -0.95 -9.59 -17.44
CA GLY A 33 -1.22 -8.56 -18.44
C GLY A 33 -2.50 -8.89 -19.21
N GLY A 34 -3.65 -8.43 -18.72
CA GLY A 34 -4.94 -8.58 -19.40
C GLY A 34 -5.90 -7.49 -18.99
N ASP A 35 -5.86 -6.35 -19.70
CA ASP A 35 -6.92 -5.32 -19.84
C ASP A 35 -7.67 -4.75 -18.60
N GLY A 36 -7.34 -5.12 -17.35
CA GLY A 36 -8.09 -4.73 -16.15
C GLY A 36 -7.29 -4.49 -14.87
N VAL A 37 -5.96 -4.56 -14.91
CA VAL A 37 -5.11 -4.17 -13.76
C VAL A 37 -4.99 -2.64 -13.75
N PRO A 38 -5.30 -1.97 -12.63
CA PRO A 38 -5.21 -0.51 -12.54
C PRO A 38 -3.76 -0.03 -12.64
N ASP A 39 -3.53 1.04 -13.40
CA ASP A 39 -2.23 1.69 -13.54
C ASP A 39 -1.95 2.61 -12.35
N ALA A 40 -1.74 2.02 -11.16
CA ALA A 40 -1.46 2.74 -9.92
C ALA A 40 0.02 2.63 -9.53
N SER A 41 0.58 3.71 -8.98
CA SER A 41 1.97 3.80 -8.55
C SER A 41 2.08 4.00 -7.03
N PHE A 42 3.11 3.43 -6.42
CA PHE A 42 3.31 3.48 -4.96
C PHE A 42 4.74 3.85 -4.59
N THR A 43 4.88 4.61 -3.50
CA THR A 43 6.16 4.88 -2.84
C THR A 43 6.22 4.24 -1.46
N PHE A 44 7.43 3.89 -1.03
CA PHE A 44 7.69 3.15 0.19
C PHE A 44 8.71 3.91 1.03
N THR A 45 8.41 4.12 2.32
CA THR A 45 9.31 4.77 3.27
C THR A 45 9.44 3.90 4.52
N VAL A 46 10.66 3.47 4.85
CA VAL A 46 10.92 2.66 6.06
C VAL A 46 11.58 3.53 7.12
N GLU A 47 10.92 3.68 8.27
CA GLU A 47 11.44 4.38 9.44
C GLU A 47 11.40 3.46 10.66
N GLY A 48 12.53 2.82 10.95
CA GLY A 48 12.65 1.87 12.06
C GLY A 48 11.80 0.61 11.85
N ASN A 49 10.70 0.49 12.60
CA ASN A 49 9.78 -0.64 12.54
C ASN A 49 8.45 -0.32 11.83
N THR A 50 8.41 0.82 11.15
CA THR A 50 7.24 1.27 10.39
C THR A 50 7.63 1.36 8.92
N LEU A 51 6.78 0.79 8.07
CA LEU A 51 6.77 1.05 6.64
C LEU A 51 5.54 1.89 6.32
N THR A 52 5.74 3.03 5.70
CA THR A 52 4.68 3.83 5.09
C THR A 52 4.62 3.51 3.61
N VAL A 53 3.45 3.11 3.12
CA VAL A 53 3.16 2.95 1.70
C VAL A 53 2.22 4.07 1.28
N THR A 54 2.57 4.80 0.23
CA THR A 54 1.76 5.92 -0.29
C THR A 54 1.39 5.66 -1.73
N HIS A 55 0.13 5.88 -2.09
CA HIS A 55 -0.30 5.95 -3.50
C HIS A 55 0.23 7.26 -4.09
N ASP A 56 1.19 7.14 -5.02
CA ASP A 56 1.96 8.26 -5.55
C ASP A 56 1.41 8.76 -6.91
N GLY A 57 0.29 8.19 -7.36
CA GLY A 57 -0.40 8.61 -8.58
C GLY A 57 -0.83 7.46 -9.47
N GLY A 58 -1.35 7.82 -10.64
CA GLY A 58 -1.97 6.88 -11.58
C GLY A 58 -3.47 6.72 -11.33
N GLU A 59 -4.02 5.56 -11.64
CA GLU A 59 -5.44 5.26 -11.41
C GLU A 59 -5.75 5.09 -9.92
N ALA A 60 -6.84 5.71 -9.46
CA ALA A 60 -7.34 5.51 -8.10
C ALA A 60 -7.94 4.11 -7.94
N LEU A 61 -7.74 3.49 -6.78
CA LEU A 61 -8.30 2.17 -6.48
C LEU A 61 -9.59 2.36 -5.69
N ASN A 62 -10.70 1.80 -6.16
CA ASN A 62 -12.02 1.98 -5.57
C ASN A 62 -12.86 0.71 -5.73
N GLU A 63 -14.08 0.69 -5.17
CA GLU A 63 -14.96 -0.49 -5.19
C GLU A 63 -15.39 -0.92 -6.61
N ASP A 64 -15.19 -0.08 -7.65
CA ASP A 64 -15.50 -0.43 -9.04
C ASP A 64 -14.36 -1.20 -9.72
N ASN A 65 -13.10 -1.01 -9.30
CA ASN A 65 -11.92 -1.62 -9.92
C ASN A 65 -11.05 -2.44 -8.96
N ALA A 66 -11.35 -2.48 -7.66
CA ALA A 66 -10.59 -3.22 -6.66
C ALA A 66 -11.52 -3.85 -5.62
N GLY A 67 -11.30 -5.14 -5.31
CA GLY A 67 -11.96 -5.79 -4.17
C GLY A 67 -11.17 -5.60 -2.88
N ALA A 68 -9.85 -5.69 -2.99
CA ALA A 68 -8.93 -5.47 -1.88
C ALA A 68 -7.55 -5.01 -2.36
N VAL A 69 -6.84 -4.33 -1.47
CA VAL A 69 -5.43 -4.00 -1.63
C VAL A 69 -4.68 -4.44 -0.38
N GLN A 70 -3.66 -5.27 -0.58
CA GLN A 70 -2.87 -5.88 0.48
C GLN A 70 -1.42 -5.47 0.40
N ILE A 71 -0.74 -5.48 1.55
CA ILE A 71 0.71 -5.29 1.63
C ILE A 71 1.34 -6.58 2.16
N LEU A 72 2.29 -7.15 1.43
CA LEU A 72 2.92 -8.45 1.70
C LEU A 72 4.42 -8.31 1.90
N ARG A 73 5.05 -9.28 2.58
CA ARG A 73 6.51 -9.32 2.82
C ARG A 73 7.33 -10.02 1.73
N SER A 74 6.67 -10.68 0.77
CA SER A 74 7.23 -11.30 -0.42
C SER A 74 6.09 -11.85 -1.31
N GLN A 75 6.39 -12.26 -2.56
CA GLN A 75 5.37 -12.80 -3.47
C GLN A 75 4.79 -14.13 -2.97
N GLU A 76 5.60 -14.88 -2.23
CA GLU A 76 5.30 -16.22 -1.72
C GLU A 76 4.59 -16.19 -0.35
N ASP A 77 4.56 -15.04 0.32
CA ASP A 77 3.89 -14.89 1.60
C ASP A 77 2.38 -15.00 1.46
N THR A 78 1.78 -15.78 2.37
CA THR A 78 0.33 -15.92 2.49
C THR A 78 -0.25 -15.05 3.62
N GLU A 79 0.63 -14.49 4.48
CA GLU A 79 0.24 -13.60 5.56
C GLU A 79 0.58 -12.15 5.19
N ALA A 80 -0.46 -11.36 4.91
CA ALA A 80 -0.31 -9.94 4.64
C ALA A 80 0.06 -9.14 5.90
N LEU A 81 0.97 -8.17 5.74
CA LEU A 81 1.21 -7.08 6.71
C LEU A 81 -0.04 -6.24 6.89
N LEU A 82 -0.76 -6.01 5.79
CA LEU A 82 -2.06 -5.35 5.76
C LEU A 82 -3.00 -6.17 4.90
N GLN A 83 -4.07 -6.69 5.51
CA GLN A 83 -5.07 -7.53 4.83
C GLN A 83 -6.05 -6.73 3.97
N GLY A 84 -6.12 -5.42 4.15
CA GLY A 84 -7.00 -4.55 3.39
C GLY A 84 -6.71 -3.09 3.70
N TRP A 85 -6.30 -2.36 2.68
CA TRP A 85 -6.32 -0.90 2.68
C TRP A 85 -7.74 -0.44 2.36
N GLU A 86 -8.32 0.40 3.23
CA GLU A 86 -9.67 0.96 3.04
C GLU A 86 -9.76 1.71 1.70
N LEU A 87 -10.74 1.31 0.87
CA LEU A 87 -11.06 1.96 -0.39
C LEU A 87 -12.01 3.16 -0.16
N PRO A 88 -11.98 4.20 -1.00
CA PRO A 88 -11.06 4.40 -2.12
C PRO A 88 -9.65 4.79 -1.67
N ILE A 89 -8.66 4.47 -2.49
CA ILE A 89 -7.25 4.89 -2.35
C ILE A 89 -6.95 5.83 -3.49
N GLU A 90 -6.74 7.10 -3.16
CA GLU A 90 -6.44 8.19 -4.09
C GLU A 90 -4.97 8.61 -3.98
N GLU A 91 -4.51 9.41 -4.97
CA GLU A 91 -3.17 9.98 -4.93
C GLU A 91 -2.94 10.78 -3.64
N GLY A 92 -1.85 10.46 -2.95
CA GLY A 92 -1.47 11.05 -1.66
C GLY A 92 -1.98 10.28 -0.44
N ASP A 93 -2.85 9.27 -0.62
CA ASP A 93 -3.24 8.40 0.48
C ASP A 93 -2.09 7.49 0.91
N SER A 94 -1.95 7.32 2.22
CA SER A 94 -0.87 6.52 2.81
C SER A 94 -1.37 5.62 3.91
N VAL A 95 -0.73 4.46 4.07
CA VAL A 95 -0.94 3.55 5.19
C VAL A 95 0.37 3.18 5.84
N ASP A 96 0.37 3.17 7.17
CA ASP A 96 1.49 2.71 7.98
C ASP A 96 1.28 1.24 8.37
N VAL A 97 2.26 0.40 8.08
CA VAL A 97 2.30 -0.99 8.51
C VAL A 97 3.46 -1.21 9.46
N GLY A 98 3.14 -1.74 10.64
CA GLY A 98 4.12 -2.10 11.66
C GLY A 98 4.75 -3.46 11.34
N GLY A 99 6.07 -3.55 11.45
CA GLY A 99 6.79 -4.78 11.14
C GLY A 99 8.24 -4.80 11.61
N GLN A 100 8.81 -6.00 11.62
CA GLN A 100 10.25 -6.17 11.67
C GLN A 100 10.74 -6.27 10.23
N PHE A 101 11.28 -5.16 9.73
CA PHE A 101 11.80 -5.03 8.38
C PHE A 101 13.30 -5.30 8.37
N GLN A 102 13.76 -6.08 7.41
CA GLN A 102 15.17 -6.45 7.28
C GLN A 102 15.67 -6.12 5.88
N SER A 103 16.92 -5.68 5.78
CA SER A 103 17.61 -5.50 4.51
C SER A 103 17.58 -6.78 3.68
N GLY A 104 17.28 -6.66 2.38
CA GLY A 104 17.10 -7.76 1.45
C GLY A 104 15.69 -8.38 1.43
N GLN A 105 14.73 -7.82 2.19
CA GLN A 105 13.32 -8.22 2.14
C GLN A 105 12.58 -7.44 1.05
N THR A 106 11.68 -8.08 0.30
CA THR A 106 10.86 -7.44 -0.73
C THR A 106 9.42 -7.22 -0.28
N ILE A 107 8.99 -5.97 -0.10
CA ILE A 107 7.59 -5.64 0.16
C ILE A 107 6.81 -5.54 -1.14
N ILE A 108 5.55 -5.95 -1.15
CA ILE A 108 4.68 -5.90 -2.32
C ILE A 108 3.34 -5.25 -1.98
N VAL A 109 2.84 -4.43 -2.90
CA VAL A 109 1.44 -3.99 -2.93
C VAL A 109 0.69 -4.88 -3.92
N ARG A 110 -0.23 -5.68 -3.41
CA ARG A 110 -1.05 -6.60 -4.20
C ARG A 110 -2.47 -6.10 -4.29
N TRP A 111 -2.97 -5.99 -5.50
CA TRP A 111 -4.34 -5.67 -5.82
C TRP A 111 -5.12 -6.93 -6.16
N PHE A 112 -6.38 -6.95 -5.79
CA PHE A 112 -7.33 -8.01 -6.11
C PHE A 112 -8.48 -7.44 -6.94
N THR A 113 -9.00 -8.24 -7.87
CA THR A 113 -10.24 -7.95 -8.61
C THR A 113 -11.40 -7.71 -7.64
N THR A 114 -12.49 -7.09 -8.12
CA THR A 114 -13.68 -6.78 -7.31
C THR A 114 -14.34 -8.01 -6.67
N ASP A 115 -14.17 -9.18 -7.28
CA ASP A 115 -14.63 -10.49 -6.79
C ASP A 115 -13.58 -11.23 -5.92
N GLU A 116 -12.39 -10.66 -5.79
CA GLU A 116 -11.25 -11.22 -5.05
C GLU A 116 -10.78 -12.61 -5.54
N GLU A 117 -11.15 -13.03 -6.76
CA GLU A 117 -10.74 -14.31 -7.34
C GLU A 117 -9.36 -14.25 -8.01
N GLU A 118 -8.97 -13.07 -8.50
CA GLU A 118 -7.70 -12.82 -9.19
C GLU A 118 -6.92 -11.69 -8.51
N PHE A 119 -5.59 -11.68 -8.71
CA PHE A 119 -4.72 -10.66 -8.15
C PHE A 119 -3.58 -10.27 -9.11
N ALA A 120 -3.04 -9.07 -8.89
CA ALA A 120 -1.81 -8.61 -9.53
C ALA A 120 -0.96 -7.80 -8.54
N ASP A 121 0.36 -7.91 -8.68
CA ASP A 121 1.30 -7.10 -7.91
C ASP A 121 1.47 -5.73 -8.62
N LEU A 122 1.02 -4.66 -7.96
CA LEU A 122 1.08 -3.30 -8.50
C LEU A 122 2.45 -2.65 -8.28
N ALA A 123 3.09 -2.97 -7.16
CA ALA A 123 4.42 -2.45 -6.83
C ALA A 123 5.20 -3.44 -5.95
N SER A 124 6.52 -3.35 -6.02
CA SER A 124 7.46 -4.08 -5.18
C SER A 124 8.58 -3.17 -4.70
N TYR A 125 9.07 -3.36 -3.48
CA TYR A 125 10.14 -2.57 -2.87
C TYR A 125 11.10 -3.46 -2.08
N ASP A 126 12.36 -3.48 -2.48
CA ASP A 126 13.42 -4.14 -1.72
C ASP A 126 13.94 -3.21 -0.62
N ILE A 127 13.89 -3.68 0.61
CA ILE A 127 14.40 -2.96 1.78
C ILE A 127 15.94 -3.00 1.73
N GLU A 128 16.57 -1.83 1.82
CA GLU A 128 18.04 -1.68 1.80
C GLU A 128 18.68 -1.78 3.19
#